data_AF-A0A0F9KU50-F1
#
_entry.id   AF-A0A0F9KU50-F1
#
_cell.length_a   1.000
_cell.length_b   1.000
_cell.length_c   1.000
_cell.angle_alpha   90.00
_cell.angle_beta   90.00
_cell.angle_gamma   90.00
#
_symmetry.space_group_name_H-M   'P 1'
#
loop_
_entity.id
_entity.type
_entity.pdbx_description
1 polymer ?
#
loop_
_entity_poly.entity_id
_entity_poly.type
_entity_poly.pdbx_seq_one_letter_code
_entity_poly.pdbx_strand_id
1 'polypeptide(L)' 'PGISIYELAKKLNWTTGKVDYHIKKLLKEGIVRNSEEIVNGRIRKLYSPTPFGKHINWDEMTNTKKPSE' A
#
# COMPACT_ATOMS: atom_id res chain seq x y z
N PRO A 1 -10.17 -0.46 4.68
CA PRO A 1 -10.00 1.01 4.65
C PRO A 1 -8.51 1.38 4.48
N GLY A 2 -8.22 2.38 3.65
CA GLY A 2 -6.84 2.89 3.52
C GLY A 2 -6.43 3.73 4.73
N ILE A 3 -5.12 3.91 4.93
CA ILE A 3 -4.52 4.65 6.04
C ILE A 3 -3.71 5.83 5.50
N SER A 4 -3.77 6.99 6.13
CA SER A 4 -2.94 8.15 5.76
C SER A 4 -1.52 8.03 6.28
N ILE A 5 -0.58 8.80 5.70
CA ILE A 5 0.80 8.89 6.20
C ILE A 5 0.84 9.34 7.67
N TYR A 6 -0.05 10.25 8.09
CA TYR A 6 -0.11 10.72 9.47
C TYR A 6 -0.51 9.62 10.45
N GLU A 7 -1.51 8.82 10.09
CA GLU A 7 -1.94 7.68 10.92
C GLU A 7 -0.85 6.60 10.96
N LEU A 8 -0.18 6.33 9.84
CA LEU A 8 0.97 5.42 9.79
C LEU A 8 2.12 5.90 10.67
N ALA A 9 2.48 7.18 10.57
CA ALA A 9 3.53 7.80 11.37
C ALA A 9 3.24 7.67 12.87
N LYS A 10 1.99 7.94 13.28
CA LYS A 10 1.55 7.79 14.67
C LYS A 10 1.61 6.33 15.15
N LYS A 11 1.17 5.38 14.33
CA LYS A 11 1.19 3.94 14.68
C LYS A 11 2.60 3.37 14.80
N LEU A 12 3.52 3.81 13.93
CA LEU A 12 4.90 3.33 13.90
C LEU A 12 5.83 4.12 14.82
N ASN A 13 5.35 5.20 15.44
CA ASN A 13 6.15 6.19 16.17
C ASN A 13 7.30 6.75 15.32
N TRP A 14 7.03 7.07 14.05
CA TRP A 14 8.00 7.58 13.09
C TRP A 14 7.66 9.01 12.66
N THR A 15 8.64 9.73 12.15
CA THR A 15 8.38 11.00 11.47
C THR A 15 7.62 10.74 10.16
N THR A 16 6.77 11.69 9.77
CA THR A 16 6.02 11.62 8.51
C THR A 16 6.94 11.54 7.30
N GLY A 17 8.09 12.23 7.32
CA GLY A 17 9.10 12.15 6.26
C GLY A 17 9.73 10.76 6.12
N LYS A 18 10.00 10.06 7.23
CA LYS A 18 10.49 8.68 7.19
C LYS A 18 9.45 7.74 6.60
N VAL A 19 8.18 7.90 6.99
CA VAL A 19 7.08 7.11 6.40
C VAL A 19 6.92 7.39 4.91
N ASP A 20 6.92 8.66 4.50
CA ASP A 20 6.79 9.07 3.10
C ASP A 20 7.90 8.48 2.22
N TYR A 21 9.14 8.50 2.71
CA TYR A 21 10.29 7.88 2.02
C TYR A 21 10.04 6.40 1.70
N HIS A 22 9.59 5.61 2.69
CA HIS A 22 9.31 4.19 2.48
C HIS A 22 8.04 3.94 1.66
N ILE A 23 6.99 4.74 1.86
CA ILE A 23 5.75 4.64 1.08
C ILE A 23 6.02 4.85 -0.42
N LYS A 24 6.86 5.83 -0.78
CA LYS A 24 7.24 6.06 -2.19
C LYS A 24 7.90 4.82 -2.82
N LYS A 25 8.77 4.14 -2.07
CA LYS A 25 9.39 2.88 -2.52
C LYS A 25 8.32 1.79 -2.70
N LEU A 26 7.45 1.59 -1.71
CA LEU A 26 6.41 0.55 -1.76
C LEU A 26 5.36 0.79 -2.85
N LEU A 27 5.05 2.05 -3.18
CA LEU A 27 4.22 2.41 -4.33
C LEU A 27 4.92 2.04 -5.65
N LYS A 28 6.21 2.38 -5.77
CA LYS A 28 7.01 2.05 -6.96
C LYS A 28 7.11 0.55 -7.19
N GLU A 29 7.24 -0.23 -6.11
CA GLU A 29 7.26 -1.69 -6.14
C GLU A 29 5.87 -2.32 -6.27
N GLY A 30 4.80 -1.53 -6.28
CA GLY A 30 3.43 -2.00 -6.42
C GLY A 30 2.90 -2.80 -5.22
N ILE A 31 3.60 -2.78 -4.07
CA ILE A 31 3.22 -3.47 -2.83
C ILE A 31 2.05 -2.73 -2.14
N VAL A 32 2.00 -1.43 -2.31
CA VAL A 32 0.96 -0.54 -1.78
C VAL A 32 0.33 0.21 -2.94
N ARG A 33 -0.97 0.48 -2.84
CA ARG A 33 -1.71 1.38 -3.73
C ARG A 33 -2.24 2.56 -2.95
N ASN A 34 -2.40 3.71 -3.61
CA ASN A 34 -3.02 4.89 -3.01
C ASN A 34 -4.38 5.19 -3.64
N SER A 35 -5.23 5.85 -2.85
CA SER A 35 -6.45 6.50 -3.30
C SER A 35 -6.50 7.92 -2.74
N GLU A 36 -7.25 8.78 -3.40
CA GLU A 36 -7.48 10.15 -2.96
C GLU A 36 -8.93 10.29 -2.49
N GLU A 37 -9.13 10.93 -1.36
CA GLU A 37 -10.43 11.32 -0.84
C GLU A 37 -10.43 12.82 -0.56
N ILE A 38 -11.58 13.48 -0.73
CA ILE A 38 -11.73 14.89 -0.37
C ILE A 38 -12.38 14.96 1.00
N VAL A 39 -11.68 15.52 1.98
CA VAL A 39 -12.17 15.73 3.34
C VAL A 39 -12.06 17.22 3.65
N ASN A 40 -13.20 17.87 3.92
CA ASN A 40 -13.28 19.30 4.21
C ASN A 40 -12.59 20.18 3.14
N GLY A 41 -12.79 19.84 1.86
CA GLY A 41 -12.19 20.55 0.73
C GLY A 41 -10.69 20.32 0.53
N ARG A 42 -10.07 19.43 1.31
CA ARG A 42 -8.65 19.06 1.17
C ARG A 42 -8.51 17.65 0.65
N ILE A 43 -7.57 17.47 -0.27
CA ILE A 43 -7.20 16.14 -0.77
C ILE A 43 -6.44 15.42 0.34
N ARG A 44 -6.90 14.22 0.68
CA ARG A 44 -6.24 13.29 1.59
C ARG A 44 -5.87 12.02 0.85
N LYS A 45 -4.59 11.64 0.94
CA LYS A 45 -4.08 10.39 0.38
C LYS A 45 -4.21 9.27 1.40
N LEU A 46 -4.81 8.17 0.97
CA LEU A 46 -4.91 6.94 1.73
C LEU A 46 -4.14 5.83 1.03
N TYR A 47 -3.48 5.00 1.82
CA TYR A 47 -2.64 3.90 1.35
C TYR A 47 -3.24 2.57 1.79
N SER A 48 -3.23 1.59 0.90
CA SER A 48 -3.72 0.24 1.21
C SER A 48 -2.81 -0.82 0.57
N PRO A 49 -2.66 -2.00 1.17
CA PRO A 49 -1.89 -3.06 0.57
C PRO A 49 -2.55 -3.52 -0.73
N THR A 50 -1.73 -3.90 -1.70
CA THR A 50 -2.21 -4.67 -2.85
C THR A 50 -2.40 -6.14 -2.47
N PRO A 51 -3.35 -6.86 -3.10
CA PRO A 51 -3.51 -8.29 -2.85
C PRO A 51 -2.22 -9.06 -3.09
N PHE A 52 -1.83 -9.91 -2.14
CA PHE A 52 -0.57 -10.67 -2.20
C PHE A 52 -0.46 -11.54 -3.46
N GLY A 53 -1.58 -12.08 -3.96
CA GLY A 53 -1.62 -12.86 -5.20
C GLY A 53 -1.10 -12.14 -6.44
N LYS A 54 -1.00 -10.80 -6.44
CA LYS A 54 -0.39 -10.03 -7.53
C LYS A 54 1.14 -10.04 -7.52
N HIS A 55 1.75 -10.45 -6.41
CA HIS A 55 3.20 -10.49 -6.18
C HIS A 55 3.78 -11.89 -6.30
N ILE A 56 2.92 -12.90 -6.46
CA ILE A 56 3.35 -14.29 -6.66
C ILE A 56 3.70 -14.48 -8.13
N ASN A 57 4.90 -15.01 -8.40
CA ASN A 57 5.20 -15.59 -9.70
C ASN A 57 4.51 -16.96 -9.80
N TRP A 58 3.31 -16.96 -10.37
CA TRP A 58 2.49 -18.18 -10.49
C TRP A 58 3.10 -19.21 -11.44
N ASP A 59 3.97 -18.78 -12.37
CA ASP A 59 4.64 -19.68 -13.32
C ASP A 59 5.69 -20.56 -12.62
N GLU A 60 6.23 -20.10 -11.49
CA GLU A 60 7.19 -20.86 -10.67
C GLU A 60 6.51 -21.78 -9.63
N MET A 61 5.19 -21.65 -9.43
CA MET A 61 4.47 -22.46 -8.46
C MET A 61 4.19 -23.87 -8.98
N THR A 62 4.84 -24.87 -8.40
CA THR A 62 4.72 -26.28 -8.81
C THR A 62 3.59 -27.04 -8.12
N ASN A 63 3.22 -26.65 -6.91
CA ASN A 63 2.25 -27.39 -6.07
C ASN A 63 0.86 -26.73 -5.98
N THR A 64 0.69 -25.55 -6.56
CA THR A 64 -0.54 -24.74 -6.46
C THR A 64 -0.77 -23.96 -7.75
N LYS A 65 -2.04 -23.69 -8.10
CA LYS A 65 -2.41 -22.89 -9.27
C LYS A 65 -2.98 -21.53 -8.85
N LYS A 66 -2.86 -20.54 -9.74
CA LYS A 66 -3.51 -19.23 -9.56
C LYS A 66 -5.04 -19.44 -9.40
N PRO A 67 -5.67 -18.92 -8.33
CA PRO A 67 -7.12 -18.99 -8.18
C PRO A 67 -7.81 -18.27 -9.35
N SER A 68 -8.92 -18.83 -9.85
CA SER A 68 -9.82 -18.10 -10.75
C SER A 68 -10.51 -16.98 -9.96
N GLU A 69 -10.44 -15.75 -10.47
CA GLU A 69 -11.12 -14.56 -9.91
C GLU A 69 -12.65 -14.68 -9.98
#